data_AF-A0A818C1N8-F1
#
_entry.id   AF-A0A818C1N8-F1
#
_cell.length_a   1.000
_cell.length_b   1.000
_cell.length_c   1.000
_cell.angle_alpha   90.00
_cell.angle_beta   90.00
_cell.angle_gamma   90.00
#
_symmetry.space_group_name_H-M   'P 1'
#
loop_
_entity.id
_entity.type
_entity.pdbx_description
1 polymer ?
#
loop_
_entity_poly.entity_id
_entity_poly.type
_entity_poly.pdbx_seq_one_letter_code
_entity_poly.pdbx_strand_id
1 'polypeptide(L)'
;MKDSAMEVNIDLENFDKIEHVYQIVLQINAIKCLENFIPDVAKDIDQVDTWFKEITNNVFIVIKETFNVEKWEKQKYESIDFNKVEQGFHYLDVCKKIRLLFTSNFIFVLNDLEEFIRHFSIYVQKEMESCFQTIIHSQNEDKKEIYEKVRILSNRLGELFEIKTKYSRVWSCFSNKHMIEYWQNELSHCLTDLSDEMENITITKRISTFKDKLMIVKALSTLDRFREGEKFINIYLKYQNIFFTQINDAQKRVLDAITNNDYERVAFEIKTLQSSNEIGEYFYQQAR
;
A
#
# COMPACT_ATOMS: atom_id res chain seq x y z
N MET A 1 -40.15 16.03 20.42
CA MET A 1 -38.83 16.68 20.28
C MET A 1 -37.75 15.88 21.00
N LYS A 2 -37.86 15.67 22.31
CA LYS A 2 -36.96 14.79 23.09
C LYS A 2 -36.87 13.37 22.51
N ASP A 3 -37.99 12.65 22.43
CA ASP A 3 -38.02 11.27 21.92
C ASP A 3 -37.50 11.19 20.48
N SER A 4 -37.90 12.16 19.64
CA SER A 4 -37.44 12.29 18.25
C SER A 4 -35.93 12.52 18.11
N ALA A 5 -35.28 13.16 19.09
CA ALA A 5 -33.82 13.34 19.08
C ALA A 5 -33.12 12.06 19.52
N MET A 6 -33.60 11.44 20.61
CA MET A 6 -32.97 10.28 21.24
C MET A 6 -33.14 8.96 20.44
N GLU A 7 -34.09 8.90 19.50
CA GLU A 7 -34.26 7.77 18.57
C GLU A 7 -33.25 7.75 17.41
N VAL A 8 -32.51 8.85 17.18
CA VAL A 8 -31.54 8.93 16.08
C VAL A 8 -30.24 8.24 16.47
N ASN A 9 -29.87 7.19 15.74
CA ASN A 9 -28.57 6.54 15.88
C ASN A 9 -27.45 7.42 15.29
N ILE A 10 -26.49 7.81 16.13
CA ILE A 10 -25.28 8.56 15.75
C ILE A 10 -24.09 7.63 15.91
N ASP A 11 -23.45 7.29 14.79
CA ASP A 11 -22.23 6.49 14.71
C ASP A 11 -21.36 6.96 13.52
N LEU A 12 -20.27 6.24 13.25
CA LEU A 12 -19.37 6.54 12.13
C LEU A 12 -20.03 6.33 10.76
N GLU A 13 -21.02 5.46 10.64
CA GLU A 13 -21.68 5.16 9.37
C GLU A 13 -22.79 6.18 9.06
N ASN A 14 -23.36 6.79 10.10
CA ASN A 14 -24.45 7.77 10.05
C ASN A 14 -23.98 9.17 10.48
N PHE A 15 -22.73 9.52 10.20
CA PHE A 15 -22.11 10.77 10.65
C PHE A 15 -22.84 12.03 10.16
N ASP A 16 -23.57 11.96 9.05
CA ASP A 16 -24.36 13.04 8.47
C ASP A 16 -25.55 13.43 9.35
N LYS A 17 -26.07 12.49 10.16
CA LYS A 17 -27.21 12.73 11.04
C LYS A 17 -26.88 13.61 12.24
N ILE A 18 -25.60 13.75 12.61
CA ILE A 18 -25.20 14.52 13.80
C ILE A 18 -25.58 16.00 13.67
N GLU A 19 -25.51 16.58 12.46
CA GLU A 19 -25.89 17.97 12.23
C GLU A 19 -27.38 18.18 12.47
N HIS A 20 -28.21 17.26 11.97
CA HIS A 20 -29.66 17.31 12.20
C HIS A 20 -30.01 17.18 13.69
N VAL A 21 -29.43 16.20 14.38
CA VAL A 21 -29.66 16.01 15.82
C VAL A 21 -29.20 17.24 16.61
N TYR A 22 -28.05 17.82 16.26
CA TYR A 22 -27.55 19.03 16.90
C TYR A 22 -28.51 20.21 16.74
N GLN A 23 -29.13 20.40 15.58
CA GLN A 23 -30.16 21.43 15.40
C GLN A 23 -31.37 21.21 16.32
N ILE A 24 -31.79 19.95 16.51
CA ILE A 24 -32.88 19.63 17.46
C ILE A 24 -32.45 19.95 18.89
N VAL A 25 -31.22 19.60 19.28
CA VAL A 25 -30.65 19.91 20.60
C VAL A 25 -30.59 21.43 20.84
N LEU A 26 -30.21 22.22 19.82
CA LEU A 26 -30.23 23.69 19.90
C LEU A 26 -31.65 24.25 20.10
N GLN A 27 -32.63 23.71 19.36
CA GLN A 27 -34.03 24.12 19.51
C GLN A 27 -34.56 23.78 20.91
N ILE A 28 -34.22 22.61 21.45
CA ILE A 28 -34.57 22.19 22.82
C ILE A 28 -33.93 23.14 23.84
N ASN A 29 -32.65 23.48 23.66
CA ASN A 29 -31.95 24.42 24.53
C ASN A 29 -32.47 25.86 24.45
N ALA A 30 -33.01 26.29 23.30
CA ALA A 30 -33.64 27.60 23.17
C ALA A 30 -34.89 27.76 24.06
N ILE A 31 -35.52 26.65 24.43
CA ILE A 31 -36.71 26.61 25.28
C ILE A 31 -36.33 26.67 26.79
N LYS A 32 -35.04 26.62 27.12
CA LYS A 32 -34.54 26.67 28.51
C LYS A 32 -35.02 27.92 29.28
N CYS A 33 -35.31 29.02 28.59
CA CYS A 33 -35.91 30.21 29.21
C CYS A 33 -37.28 29.97 29.87
N LEU A 34 -37.98 28.88 29.52
CA LEU A 34 -39.25 28.47 30.12
C LEU A 34 -39.09 27.70 31.43
N GLU A 35 -37.87 27.41 31.87
CA GLU A 35 -37.57 26.71 33.14
C GLU A 35 -38.22 27.38 34.35
N ASN A 36 -38.33 28.71 34.35
CA ASN A 36 -39.00 29.48 35.40
C ASN A 36 -40.52 29.25 35.46
N PHE A 37 -41.12 28.72 34.38
CA PHE A 37 -42.55 28.50 34.24
C PHE A 37 -42.92 27.02 34.27
N ILE A 38 -42.02 26.14 33.84
CA ILE A 38 -42.20 24.68 33.83
C ILE A 38 -40.90 24.04 34.34
N PRO A 39 -40.76 23.78 35.65
CA PRO A 39 -39.53 23.29 36.25
C PRO A 39 -39.04 21.95 35.67
N ASP A 40 -39.97 21.09 35.23
CA ASP A 40 -39.65 19.78 34.65
C ASP A 40 -38.95 19.88 33.28
N VAL A 41 -39.07 21.02 32.57
CA VAL A 41 -38.42 21.24 31.27
C VAL A 41 -36.90 21.28 31.40
N ALA A 42 -36.37 21.79 32.52
CA ALA A 42 -34.92 21.81 32.75
C ALA A 42 -34.34 20.39 32.80
N LYS A 43 -35.05 19.48 33.48
CA LYS A 43 -34.65 18.08 33.58
C LYS A 43 -34.64 17.38 32.22
N ASP A 44 -35.63 17.65 31.37
CA ASP A 44 -35.68 17.09 30.03
C ASP A 44 -34.59 17.65 29.10
N ILE A 45 -34.28 18.94 29.21
CA ILE A 45 -33.17 19.57 28.48
C ILE A 45 -31.84 18.96 28.91
N ASP A 46 -31.59 18.84 30.22
CA ASP A 46 -30.35 18.27 30.74
C ASP A 46 -30.18 16.78 30.35
N GLN A 47 -31.28 16.02 30.25
CA GLN A 47 -31.25 14.65 29.75
C GLN A 47 -30.84 14.58 28.28
N VAL A 48 -31.38 15.44 27.43
CA VAL A 48 -31.02 15.50 26.00
C VAL A 48 -29.55 15.92 25.83
N ASP A 49 -29.09 16.92 26.58
CA ASP A 49 -27.70 17.36 26.57
C ASP A 49 -26.74 16.27 27.03
N THR A 50 -27.10 15.53 28.08
CA THR A 50 -26.29 14.40 28.60
C THR A 50 -26.21 13.28 27.58
N TRP A 51 -27.35 12.84 27.04
CA TRP A 51 -27.40 11.82 26.00
C TRP A 51 -26.57 12.20 24.77
N PHE A 52 -26.72 13.43 24.29
CA PHE A 52 -26.00 13.89 23.10
C PHE A 52 -24.48 13.96 23.33
N LYS A 53 -24.05 14.33 24.55
CA LYS A 53 -22.63 14.28 24.95
C LYS A 53 -22.12 12.84 25.01
N GLU A 54 -22.88 11.93 25.61
CA GLU A 54 -22.51 10.52 25.75
C GLU A 54 -22.36 9.83 24.39
N ILE A 55 -23.35 9.96 23.50
CA ILE A 55 -23.31 9.33 22.19
C ILE A 55 -22.14 9.86 21.35
N THR A 56 -21.87 11.17 21.42
CA THR A 56 -20.74 11.79 20.74
C THR A 56 -19.39 11.29 21.29
N ASN A 57 -19.26 11.22 22.62
CA ASN A 57 -18.05 10.71 23.26
C ASN A 57 -17.81 9.23 22.97
N ASN A 58 -18.87 8.42 22.85
CA ASN A 58 -18.74 7.02 22.45
C ASN A 58 -18.12 6.90 21.05
N VAL A 59 -18.54 7.72 20.09
CA VAL A 59 -17.92 7.73 18.75
C VAL A 59 -16.44 8.15 18.83
N PHE A 60 -16.09 9.13 19.67
CA PHE A 60 -14.70 9.50 19.90
C PHE A 60 -13.85 8.36 20.49
N ILE A 61 -14.41 7.58 21.40
CA ILE A 61 -13.76 6.38 21.96
C ILE A 61 -13.55 5.35 20.85
N VAL A 62 -14.57 5.08 20.02
CA VAL A 62 -14.47 4.14 18.89
C VAL A 62 -13.36 4.56 17.93
N ILE A 63 -13.28 5.84 17.55
CA ILE A 63 -12.19 6.35 16.69
C ILE A 63 -10.82 6.08 17.35
N LYS A 64 -10.66 6.46 18.62
CA LYS A 64 -9.40 6.30 19.36
C LYS A 64 -8.97 4.85 19.52
N GLU A 65 -9.91 3.95 19.77
CA GLU A 65 -9.61 2.53 19.96
C GLU A 65 -9.28 1.83 18.65
N THR A 66 -9.94 2.24 17.56
CA THR A 66 -9.75 1.69 16.21
C THR A 66 -8.43 2.17 15.59
N PHE A 67 -8.11 3.46 15.73
CA PHE A 67 -6.96 4.10 15.10
C PHE A 67 -5.89 4.47 16.12
N ASN A 68 -5.46 3.46 16.90
CA ASN A 68 -4.44 3.63 17.93
C ASN A 68 -3.07 3.17 17.42
N VAL A 69 -2.10 4.07 17.39
CA VAL A 69 -0.72 3.79 16.91
C VAL A 69 -0.08 2.64 17.69
N GLU A 70 -0.12 2.67 19.02
CA GLU A 70 0.54 1.65 19.85
C GLU A 70 -0.05 0.25 19.67
N LYS A 71 -1.38 0.14 19.52
CA LYS A 71 -2.04 -1.13 19.26
C LYS A 71 -1.67 -1.65 17.87
N TRP A 72 -1.67 -0.77 16.88
CA TRP A 72 -1.37 -1.12 15.49
C TRP A 72 0.06 -1.64 15.31
N GLU A 73 1.05 -1.02 15.98
CA GLU A 73 2.44 -1.48 15.99
C GLU A 73 2.60 -2.87 16.64
N LYS A 74 1.85 -3.17 17.71
CA LYS A 74 1.90 -4.46 18.40
C LYS A 74 1.26 -5.61 17.62
N GLN A 75 0.29 -5.31 16.76
CA GLN A 75 -0.49 -6.30 15.99
C GLN A 75 0.12 -6.67 14.63
N LYS A 76 1.38 -6.27 14.35
CA LYS A 76 2.06 -6.53 13.07
C LYS A 76 1.32 -6.00 11.84
N TYR A 77 0.81 -4.77 11.94
CA TYR A 77 0.37 -3.97 10.79
C TYR A 77 -0.74 -4.62 9.95
N GLU A 78 -1.89 -4.89 10.57
CA GLU A 78 -3.11 -5.31 9.86
C GLU A 78 -3.58 -4.23 8.85
N SER A 79 -4.33 -4.68 7.83
CA SER A 79 -4.91 -3.81 6.80
C SER A 79 -5.79 -2.73 7.41
N ILE A 80 -5.60 -1.48 7.00
CA ILE A 80 -6.42 -0.36 7.46
C ILE A 80 -7.68 -0.24 6.60
N ASP A 81 -8.82 -0.13 7.26
CA ASP A 81 -10.09 0.22 6.60
C ASP A 81 -10.15 1.74 6.41
N PHE A 82 -9.67 2.23 5.26
CA PHE A 82 -9.65 3.65 4.95
C PHE A 82 -11.03 4.28 4.82
N ASN A 83 -12.07 3.49 4.53
CA ASN A 83 -13.43 4.01 4.53
C ASN A 83 -13.86 4.43 5.93
N LYS A 84 -13.54 3.62 6.95
CA LYS A 84 -13.77 3.99 8.36
C LYS A 84 -12.94 5.20 8.81
N VAL A 85 -11.70 5.32 8.31
CA VAL A 85 -10.88 6.51 8.59
C VAL A 85 -11.52 7.77 8.01
N GLU A 86 -11.92 7.74 6.74
CA GLU A 86 -12.55 8.88 6.07
C GLU A 86 -13.88 9.26 6.75
N GLN A 87 -14.70 8.26 7.14
CA GLN A 87 -15.90 8.45 7.97
C GLN A 87 -15.57 9.11 9.32
N GLY A 88 -14.51 8.66 10.00
CA GLY A 88 -14.02 9.27 11.24
C GLY A 88 -13.64 10.73 11.07
N PHE A 89 -12.92 11.07 9.99
CA PHE A 89 -12.62 12.46 9.68
C PHE A 89 -13.87 13.28 9.39
N HIS A 90 -14.80 12.78 8.58
CA HIS A 90 -16.04 13.48 8.29
C HIS A 90 -16.86 13.75 9.56
N TYR A 91 -16.98 12.75 10.44
CA TYR A 91 -17.62 12.92 11.74
C TYR A 91 -17.00 14.06 12.56
N LEU A 92 -15.66 14.08 12.64
CA LEU A 92 -14.91 15.11 13.37
C LEU A 92 -15.04 16.50 12.70
N ASP A 93 -15.09 16.56 11.38
CA ASP A 93 -15.29 17.81 10.63
C ASP A 93 -16.69 18.38 10.86
N VAL A 94 -17.73 17.54 10.91
CA VAL A 94 -19.08 17.99 11.27
C VAL A 94 -19.12 18.46 12.72
N CYS A 95 -18.52 17.72 13.66
CA CYS A 95 -18.36 18.13 15.06
C CYS A 95 -17.71 19.51 15.20
N LYS A 96 -16.69 19.79 14.37
CA LYS A 96 -16.01 21.09 14.32
C LYS A 96 -16.92 22.20 13.79
N LYS A 97 -17.70 21.94 12.73
CA LYS A 97 -18.65 22.91 12.15
C LYS A 97 -19.74 23.31 13.13
N ILE A 98 -20.34 22.32 13.80
CA ILE A 98 -21.44 22.54 14.73
C ILE A 98 -20.98 23.13 16.08
N ARG A 99 -19.67 23.42 16.25
CA ARG A 99 -19.07 24.00 17.46
C ARG A 99 -19.65 23.33 18.72
N LEU A 100 -19.58 22.00 18.76
CA LEU A 100 -20.14 21.21 19.85
C LEU A 100 -19.84 21.84 21.21
N LEU A 101 -20.90 22.04 21.99
CA LEU A 101 -20.94 22.94 23.13
C LEU A 101 -19.95 22.67 24.27
N PHE A 102 -19.17 21.56 24.30
CA PHE A 102 -18.43 21.20 25.53
C PHE A 102 -17.12 20.39 25.44
N THR A 103 -16.51 20.08 24.29
CA THR A 103 -15.43 19.06 24.30
C THR A 103 -14.08 19.52 23.75
N SER A 104 -13.13 19.80 24.66
CA SER A 104 -11.69 19.76 24.36
C SER A 104 -11.25 18.43 23.73
N ASN A 105 -11.98 17.34 24.00
CA ASN A 105 -11.70 16.00 23.51
C ASN A 105 -11.71 15.85 21.98
N PHE A 106 -12.52 16.60 21.23
CA PHE A 106 -12.58 16.41 19.77
C PHE A 106 -11.24 16.76 19.10
N ILE A 107 -10.56 17.82 19.58
CA ILE A 107 -9.27 18.26 19.03
C ILE A 107 -8.23 17.17 19.25
N PHE A 108 -8.21 16.57 20.45
CA PHE A 108 -7.32 15.46 20.75
C PHE A 108 -7.61 14.25 19.86
N VAL A 109 -8.87 13.85 19.70
CA VAL A 109 -9.26 12.72 18.83
C VAL A 109 -8.87 12.98 17.37
N LEU A 110 -9.08 14.20 16.88
CA LEU A 110 -8.67 14.60 15.53
C LEU A 110 -7.16 14.53 15.37
N ASN A 111 -6.41 15.09 16.31
CA ASN A 111 -4.95 15.06 16.27
C ASN A 111 -4.42 13.61 16.33
N ASP A 112 -5.01 12.76 17.17
CA ASP A 112 -4.64 11.34 17.29
C ASP A 112 -4.89 10.61 15.97
N LEU A 113 -6.02 10.85 15.30
CA LEU A 113 -6.34 10.25 14.00
C LEU A 113 -5.41 10.77 12.88
N GLU A 114 -5.14 12.07 12.84
CA GLU A 114 -4.18 12.64 11.89
C GLU A 114 -2.75 12.09 12.11
N GLU A 115 -2.35 11.92 13.37
CA GLU A 115 -1.06 11.35 13.74
C GLU A 115 -0.95 9.88 13.35
N PHE A 116 -2.02 9.11 13.55
CA PHE A 116 -2.11 7.72 13.11
C PHE A 116 -1.89 7.59 11.61
N ILE A 117 -2.54 8.43 10.78
CA ILE A 117 -2.35 8.42 9.34
C ILE A 117 -0.96 8.89 8.92
N ARG A 118 -0.38 9.87 9.64
CA ARG A 118 1.03 10.26 9.43
C ARG A 118 1.99 9.10 9.70
N HIS A 119 1.83 8.41 10.82
CA HIS A 119 2.62 7.22 11.16
C HIS A 119 2.47 6.11 10.11
N PHE A 120 1.24 5.81 9.70
CA PHE A 120 0.98 4.86 8.63
C PHE A 120 1.70 5.23 7.33
N SER A 121 1.63 6.51 6.91
CA SER A 121 2.29 6.96 5.68
C SER A 121 3.81 6.76 5.72
N ILE A 122 4.44 6.98 6.88
CA ILE A 122 5.88 6.77 7.08
C ILE A 122 6.20 5.27 7.03
N TYR A 123 5.38 4.42 7.65
CA TYR A 123 5.54 2.98 7.60
C TYR A 123 5.48 2.45 6.16
N VAL A 124 4.45 2.84 5.40
CA VAL A 124 4.28 2.43 4.00
C VAL A 124 5.50 2.82 3.17
N GLN A 125 5.98 4.05 3.30
CA GLN A 125 7.18 4.49 2.58
C GLN A 125 8.39 3.61 2.91
N LYS A 126 8.66 3.36 4.19
CA LYS A 126 9.79 2.52 4.63
C LYS A 126 9.68 1.08 4.15
N GLU A 127 8.48 0.49 4.21
CA GLU A 127 8.23 -0.88 3.75
C GLU A 127 8.45 -1.00 2.23
N MET A 128 7.94 -0.04 1.47
CA MET A 128 8.13 0.00 0.02
C MET A 128 9.60 0.20 -0.35
N GLU A 129 10.30 1.13 0.31
CA GLU A 129 11.75 1.35 0.15
C GLU A 129 12.53 0.06 0.45
N SER A 130 12.25 -0.58 1.57
CA SER A 130 12.89 -1.85 1.93
C SER A 130 12.64 -2.93 0.88
N CYS A 131 11.40 -3.10 0.41
CA CYS A 131 11.07 -4.09 -0.61
C CYS A 131 11.81 -3.80 -1.92
N PHE A 132 11.82 -2.54 -2.35
CA PHE A 132 12.47 -2.12 -3.58
C PHE A 132 13.98 -2.33 -3.52
N GLN A 133 14.62 -1.98 -2.39
CA GLN A 133 16.04 -2.21 -2.17
C GLN A 133 16.41 -3.70 -2.23
N THR A 134 15.59 -4.58 -1.65
CA THR A 134 15.77 -6.03 -1.79
C THR A 134 15.70 -6.45 -3.25
N ILE A 135 14.68 -6.01 -4.01
CA ILE A 135 14.50 -6.39 -5.42
C ILE A 135 15.70 -5.98 -6.29
N ILE A 136 16.23 -4.77 -6.13
CA ILE A 136 17.33 -4.28 -6.98
C ILE A 136 18.70 -4.89 -6.59
N HIS A 137 18.89 -5.23 -5.32
CA HIS A 137 20.14 -5.79 -4.80
C HIS A 137 20.15 -7.32 -4.71
N SER A 138 19.16 -8.00 -5.29
CA SER A 138 18.85 -9.43 -5.08
C SER A 138 19.87 -10.43 -5.68
N GLN A 139 21.16 -10.10 -5.75
CA GLN A 139 22.19 -10.97 -6.32
C GLN A 139 22.22 -12.32 -5.59
N ASN A 140 21.74 -13.37 -6.26
CA ASN A 140 21.60 -14.74 -5.75
C ASN A 140 20.52 -14.93 -4.65
N GLU A 141 19.54 -14.04 -4.52
CA GLU A 141 18.42 -14.24 -3.59
C GLU A 141 17.44 -15.33 -4.04
N ASP A 142 16.65 -15.86 -3.10
CA ASP A 142 15.56 -16.79 -3.42
C ASP A 142 14.55 -16.07 -4.33
N LYS A 143 14.30 -16.68 -5.48
CA LYS A 143 13.30 -16.26 -6.46
C LYS A 143 11.96 -15.93 -5.80
N LYS A 144 11.56 -16.71 -4.80
CA LYS A 144 10.31 -16.50 -4.05
C LYS A 144 10.29 -15.17 -3.32
N GLU A 145 11.42 -14.77 -2.74
CA GLU A 145 11.55 -13.51 -2.02
C GLU A 145 11.32 -12.33 -2.96
N ILE A 146 11.92 -12.32 -4.15
CA ILE A 146 11.73 -11.26 -5.16
C ILE A 146 10.25 -11.10 -5.52
N TYR A 147 9.55 -12.20 -5.83
CA TYR A 147 8.12 -12.15 -6.15
C TYR A 147 7.28 -11.67 -4.97
N GLU A 148 7.64 -12.05 -3.74
CA GLU A 148 6.96 -11.59 -2.54
C GLU A 148 7.14 -10.09 -2.31
N LYS A 149 8.38 -9.57 -2.42
CA LYS A 149 8.68 -8.14 -2.29
C LYS A 149 7.97 -7.32 -3.36
N VAL A 150 7.96 -7.79 -4.61
CA VAL A 150 7.24 -7.14 -5.71
C VAL A 150 5.73 -7.12 -5.44
N ARG A 151 5.17 -8.21 -4.91
CA ARG A 151 3.75 -8.27 -4.54
C ARG A 151 3.42 -7.25 -3.45
N ILE A 152 4.25 -7.15 -2.40
CA ILE A 152 4.08 -6.16 -1.33
C ILE A 152 4.10 -4.74 -1.93
N LEU A 153 5.11 -4.44 -2.76
CA LEU A 153 5.24 -3.14 -3.43
C LEU A 153 4.03 -2.83 -4.31
N SER A 154 3.52 -3.81 -5.07
CA SER A 154 2.33 -3.67 -5.92
C SER A 154 1.06 -3.38 -5.11
N ASN A 155 0.90 -4.05 -3.96
CA ASN A 155 -0.24 -3.84 -3.07
C ASN A 155 -0.19 -2.43 -2.47
N ARG A 156 0.97 -2.00 -1.96
CA ARG A 156 1.13 -0.66 -1.39
C ARG A 156 0.95 0.45 -2.40
N LEU A 157 1.48 0.31 -3.61
CA LEU A 157 1.18 1.26 -4.69
C LEU A 157 -0.32 1.31 -4.96
N GLY A 158 -0.99 0.15 -5.05
CA GLY A 158 -2.44 0.08 -5.21
C GLY A 158 -3.20 0.85 -4.13
N GLU A 159 -2.85 0.62 -2.86
CA GLU A 159 -3.41 1.35 -1.72
C GLU A 159 -3.17 2.86 -1.81
N LEU A 160 -1.95 3.30 -2.14
CA LEU A 160 -1.64 4.74 -2.29
C LEU A 160 -2.49 5.41 -3.37
N PHE A 161 -2.63 4.76 -4.54
CA PHE A 161 -3.48 5.26 -5.62
C PHE A 161 -4.96 5.30 -5.20
N GLU A 162 -5.43 4.29 -4.49
CA GLU A 162 -6.79 4.28 -3.95
C GLU A 162 -7.02 5.41 -2.93
N ILE A 163 -6.10 5.61 -2.00
CA ILE A 163 -6.17 6.69 -1.02
C ILE A 163 -6.20 8.06 -1.69
N LYS A 164 -5.29 8.32 -2.64
CA LYS A 164 -5.24 9.59 -3.37
C LYS A 164 -6.53 9.88 -4.14
N THR A 165 -7.19 8.85 -4.66
CA THR A 165 -8.38 9.01 -5.52
C THR A 165 -9.70 9.00 -4.77
N LYS A 166 -9.84 8.20 -3.71
CA LYS A 166 -11.10 8.00 -2.98
C LYS A 166 -11.14 8.67 -1.60
N TYR A 167 -10.02 8.77 -0.91
CA TYR A 167 -9.97 9.17 0.51
C TYR A 167 -9.19 10.48 0.66
N SER A 168 -9.80 11.57 0.19
CA SER A 168 -9.15 12.88 0.09
C SER A 168 -8.67 13.41 1.44
N ARG A 169 -9.44 13.16 2.51
CA ARG A 169 -9.09 13.64 3.85
C ARG A 169 -7.98 12.80 4.45
N VAL A 170 -7.99 11.48 4.27
CA VAL A 170 -6.85 10.61 4.58
C VAL A 170 -5.59 11.07 3.84
N TRP A 171 -5.67 11.27 2.51
CA TRP A 171 -4.53 11.73 1.71
C TRP A 171 -3.99 13.09 2.19
N SER A 172 -4.86 13.98 2.68
CA SER A 172 -4.46 15.27 3.23
C SER A 172 -3.56 15.17 4.48
N CYS A 173 -3.56 14.03 5.17
CA CYS A 173 -2.71 13.77 6.34
C CYS A 173 -1.34 13.17 5.98
N PHE A 174 -1.13 12.66 4.76
CA PHE A 174 0.16 12.09 4.36
C PHE A 174 1.28 13.12 4.42
N SER A 175 2.41 12.77 5.03
CA SER A 175 3.58 13.66 5.16
C SER A 175 4.23 13.98 3.82
N ASN A 176 4.24 13.02 2.89
CA ASN A 176 4.78 13.19 1.55
C ASN A 176 3.65 13.22 0.51
N LYS A 177 3.33 14.42 -0.02
CA LYS A 177 2.31 14.61 -1.07
C LYS A 177 2.74 14.13 -2.45
N HIS A 178 4.04 13.93 -2.65
CA HIS A 178 4.64 13.52 -3.91
C HIS A 178 5.07 12.04 -3.89
N MET A 179 4.52 11.25 -2.96
CA MET A 179 4.91 9.84 -2.78
C MET A 179 4.65 9.01 -4.04
N ILE A 180 3.53 9.23 -4.73
CA ILE A 180 3.22 8.49 -5.96
C ILE A 180 4.19 8.88 -7.08
N GLU A 181 4.44 10.16 -7.26
CA GLU A 181 5.35 10.70 -8.28
C GLU A 181 6.79 10.23 -8.01
N TYR A 182 7.21 10.18 -6.75
CA TYR A 182 8.47 9.58 -6.32
C TYR A 182 8.58 8.12 -6.78
N TRP A 183 7.60 7.29 -6.46
CA TRP A 183 7.63 5.88 -6.86
C TRP A 183 7.55 5.67 -8.38
N GLN A 184 6.83 6.51 -9.11
CA GLN A 184 6.83 6.48 -10.57
C GLN A 184 8.21 6.78 -11.15
N ASN A 185 8.94 7.72 -10.56
CA ASN A 185 10.31 8.04 -10.95
C ASN A 185 11.27 6.91 -10.60
N GLU A 186 11.22 6.37 -9.38
CA GLU A 186 12.07 5.24 -8.96
C GLU A 186 11.91 4.01 -9.86
N LEU A 187 10.65 3.65 -10.19
CA LEU A 187 10.39 2.55 -11.11
C LEU A 187 10.88 2.85 -12.54
N SER A 188 10.92 4.12 -12.93
CA SER A 188 11.42 4.51 -14.25
C SER A 188 12.94 4.50 -14.32
N HIS A 189 13.63 4.95 -13.27
CA HIS A 189 15.07 4.79 -13.14
C HIS A 189 15.47 3.31 -13.14
N CYS A 190 14.80 2.48 -12.35
CA CYS A 190 15.06 1.04 -12.32
C CYS A 190 14.81 0.37 -13.68
N LEU A 191 13.79 0.79 -14.44
CA LEU A 191 13.58 0.28 -15.80
C LEU A 191 14.77 0.61 -16.72
N THR A 192 15.23 1.87 -16.71
CA THR A 192 16.39 2.29 -17.52
C THR A 192 17.64 1.51 -17.12
N ASP A 193 17.93 1.44 -15.82
CA ASP A 193 19.10 0.73 -15.30
C ASP A 193 19.08 -0.76 -15.68
N LEU A 194 17.91 -1.42 -15.55
CA LEU A 194 17.75 -2.81 -15.94
C LEU A 194 17.88 -3.00 -17.46
N SER A 195 17.40 -2.05 -18.27
CA SER A 195 17.58 -2.10 -19.73
C SER A 195 19.06 -2.06 -20.11
N ASP A 196 19.81 -1.12 -19.53
CA ASP A 196 21.23 -0.92 -19.78
C ASP A 196 22.06 -2.12 -19.29
N GLU A 197 21.76 -2.64 -18.09
CA GLU A 197 22.36 -3.86 -17.57
C GLU A 197 22.11 -5.06 -18.49
N MET A 198 20.88 -5.23 -18.99
CA MET A 198 20.51 -6.33 -19.87
C MET A 198 21.17 -6.24 -21.24
N GLU A 199 21.37 -5.03 -21.76
CA GLU A 199 22.18 -4.80 -22.95
C GLU A 199 23.66 -5.19 -22.73
N ASN A 200 24.25 -4.77 -21.61
CA ASN A 200 25.61 -5.14 -21.24
C ASN A 200 25.79 -6.66 -21.02
N ILE A 201 24.82 -7.31 -20.40
CA ILE A 201 24.82 -8.77 -20.20
C ILE A 201 24.72 -9.50 -21.56
N THR A 202 23.94 -8.96 -22.49
CA THR A 202 23.82 -9.48 -23.85
C THR A 202 25.17 -9.46 -24.55
N ILE A 203 25.92 -8.36 -24.45
CA ILE A 203 27.25 -8.20 -25.05
C ILE A 203 28.28 -9.14 -24.41
N THR A 204 28.25 -9.27 -23.08
CA THR A 204 29.21 -10.09 -22.32
C THR A 204 28.86 -11.58 -22.28
N LYS A 205 27.72 -11.99 -22.85
CA LYS A 205 27.23 -13.38 -22.93
C LYS A 205 27.18 -14.12 -21.59
N ARG A 206 26.88 -13.40 -20.50
CA ARG A 206 26.77 -13.97 -19.14
C ARG A 206 25.39 -14.59 -18.91
N ILE A 207 25.17 -15.80 -19.41
CA ILE A 207 23.85 -16.45 -19.48
C ILE A 207 23.18 -16.59 -18.10
N SER A 208 23.91 -16.96 -17.04
CA SER A 208 23.33 -17.08 -15.68
C SER A 208 22.80 -15.75 -15.16
N THR A 209 23.63 -14.70 -15.19
CA THR A 209 23.24 -13.34 -14.81
C THR A 209 22.06 -12.82 -15.63
N PHE A 210 22.01 -13.20 -16.92
CA PHE A 210 20.92 -12.81 -17.82
C PHE A 210 19.57 -13.40 -17.36
N LYS A 211 19.58 -14.67 -16.94
CA LYS A 211 18.39 -15.36 -16.43
C LYS A 211 17.84 -14.68 -15.17
N ASP A 212 18.71 -14.33 -14.24
CA ASP A 212 18.30 -13.72 -12.97
C ASP A 212 17.69 -12.33 -13.22
N LYS A 213 18.31 -11.53 -14.09
CA LYS A 213 17.76 -10.23 -14.48
C LYS A 213 16.45 -10.35 -15.26
N LEU A 214 16.31 -11.34 -16.15
CA LEU A 214 15.02 -11.63 -16.82
C LEU A 214 13.91 -11.96 -15.81
N MET A 215 14.22 -12.68 -14.74
CA MET A 215 13.25 -12.94 -13.69
C MET A 215 12.84 -11.66 -12.98
N ILE A 216 13.79 -10.82 -12.58
CA ILE A 216 13.51 -9.56 -11.89
C ILE A 216 12.60 -8.67 -12.74
N VAL A 217 12.94 -8.48 -14.01
CA VAL A 217 12.12 -7.70 -14.96
C VAL A 217 10.72 -8.30 -15.10
N LYS A 218 10.62 -9.64 -15.17
CA LYS A 218 9.32 -10.32 -15.22
C LYS A 218 8.49 -10.06 -13.96
N ALA A 219 9.09 -10.14 -12.78
CA ALA A 219 8.39 -9.86 -11.52
C ALA A 219 7.91 -8.40 -11.52
N LEU A 220 8.80 -7.45 -11.82
CA LEU A 220 8.52 -6.02 -11.87
C LEU A 220 7.44 -5.64 -12.90
N SER A 221 7.18 -6.45 -13.93
CA SER A 221 6.07 -6.22 -14.87
C SER A 221 4.69 -6.15 -14.21
N THR A 222 4.52 -6.70 -13.00
CA THR A 222 3.29 -6.54 -12.21
C THR A 222 3.04 -5.09 -11.78
N LEU A 223 4.07 -4.24 -11.82
CA LEU A 223 4.02 -2.82 -11.49
C LEU A 223 3.75 -1.94 -12.71
N ASP A 224 3.66 -2.51 -13.92
CA ASP A 224 3.47 -1.76 -15.17
C ASP A 224 2.16 -0.93 -15.17
N ARG A 225 1.17 -1.32 -14.38
CA ARG A 225 -0.09 -0.58 -14.23
C ARG A 225 0.06 0.78 -13.52
N PHE A 226 1.15 0.98 -12.80
CA PHE A 226 1.42 2.21 -12.03
C PHE A 226 2.32 3.20 -12.78
N ARG A 227 2.75 2.85 -13.99
CA ARG A 227 3.70 3.62 -14.78
C ARG A 227 3.07 4.13 -16.05
N GLU A 228 3.56 5.29 -16.48
CA GLU A 228 3.31 5.84 -17.80
C GLU A 228 4.56 5.63 -18.68
N GLY A 229 4.37 5.37 -19.97
CA GLY A 229 5.46 5.16 -20.91
C GLY A 229 5.92 3.70 -21.03
N GLU A 230 7.24 3.49 -21.07
CA GLU A 230 7.84 2.17 -21.30
C GLU A 230 7.63 1.22 -20.11
N LYS A 231 7.33 -0.04 -20.43
CA LYS A 231 6.91 -1.06 -19.48
C LYS A 231 7.97 -2.14 -19.31
N PHE A 232 8.08 -2.70 -18.11
CA PHE A 232 8.99 -3.81 -17.82
C PHE A 232 8.66 -5.03 -18.67
N ILE A 233 7.37 -5.28 -18.99
CA ILE A 233 7.01 -6.38 -19.89
C ILE A 233 7.64 -6.25 -21.28
N ASN A 234 7.84 -5.03 -21.78
CA ASN A 234 8.46 -4.81 -23.09
C ASN A 234 9.94 -5.20 -23.08
N ILE A 235 10.66 -4.80 -22.03
CA ILE A 235 12.05 -5.21 -21.79
C ILE A 235 12.13 -6.74 -21.66
N TYR A 236 11.25 -7.34 -20.86
CA TYR A 236 11.21 -8.78 -20.69
C TYR A 236 11.09 -9.50 -22.04
N LEU A 237 10.12 -9.13 -22.87
CA LEU A 237 9.90 -9.75 -24.17
C LEU A 237 11.08 -9.55 -25.13
N LYS A 238 11.68 -8.36 -25.16
CA LYS A 238 12.86 -8.05 -25.99
C LYS A 238 14.02 -8.98 -25.64
N TYR A 239 14.39 -9.03 -24.36
CA TYR A 239 15.59 -9.75 -23.93
C TYR A 239 15.35 -11.25 -23.73
N GLN A 240 14.11 -11.71 -23.55
CA GLN A 240 13.76 -13.13 -23.52
C GLN A 240 14.14 -13.82 -24.84
N ASN A 241 13.84 -13.18 -25.98
CA ASN A 241 14.18 -13.72 -27.30
C ASN A 241 15.70 -13.81 -27.51
N ILE A 242 16.43 -12.79 -27.05
CA ILE A 242 17.90 -12.76 -27.10
C ILE A 242 18.48 -13.88 -26.24
N PHE A 243 17.98 -14.05 -25.02
CA PHE A 243 18.40 -15.11 -24.10
C PHE A 243 18.19 -16.51 -24.69
N PHE A 244 17.03 -16.78 -25.29
CA PHE A 244 16.80 -18.07 -25.96
C PHE A 244 17.75 -18.31 -27.13
N THR A 245 18.05 -17.28 -27.90
CA THR A 245 19.03 -17.37 -29.00
C THR A 245 20.42 -17.72 -28.46
N GLN A 246 20.87 -17.07 -27.38
CA GLN A 246 22.17 -17.36 -26.75
C GLN A 246 22.24 -18.79 -26.19
N ILE A 247 21.17 -19.29 -25.59
CA ILE A 247 21.09 -20.69 -25.13
C ILE A 247 21.19 -21.65 -26.31
N ASN A 248 20.42 -21.42 -27.38
CA ASN A 248 20.43 -22.29 -28.56
C ASN A 248 21.82 -22.30 -29.23
N ASP A 249 22.49 -21.16 -29.29
CA ASP A 249 23.86 -21.07 -29.81
C ASP A 249 24.87 -21.79 -28.91
N ALA A 250 24.71 -21.70 -27.59
CA ALA A 250 25.54 -22.48 -26.65
C ALA A 250 25.32 -23.98 -26.81
N GLN A 251 24.07 -24.42 -26.98
CA GLN A 251 23.74 -25.83 -27.26
C GLN A 251 24.37 -26.33 -28.56
N LYS A 252 24.31 -25.54 -29.64
CA LYS A 252 25.00 -25.89 -30.90
C LYS A 252 26.50 -26.04 -30.70
N ARG A 253 27.14 -25.11 -29.98
CA ARG A 253 28.58 -25.20 -29.66
C ARG A 253 28.94 -26.46 -28.87
N VAL A 254 28.08 -26.91 -27.96
CA VAL A 254 28.26 -28.20 -27.26
C VAL A 254 28.22 -29.36 -28.25
N LEU A 255 27.20 -29.44 -29.11
CA LEU A 255 27.06 -30.52 -30.10
C LEU A 255 28.24 -30.56 -31.09
N ASP A 256 28.69 -29.40 -31.55
CA ASP A 256 29.85 -29.27 -32.43
C ASP A 256 31.14 -29.72 -31.71
N ALA A 257 31.32 -29.36 -30.43
CA ALA A 257 32.47 -29.78 -29.64
C ALA A 257 32.48 -31.30 -29.39
N ILE A 258 31.31 -31.90 -29.12
CA ILE A 258 31.16 -33.37 -29.02
C ILE A 258 31.58 -34.03 -30.34
N THR A 259 31.08 -33.52 -31.47
CA THR A 259 31.39 -34.06 -32.81
C THR A 259 32.89 -34.00 -33.11
N ASN A 260 33.58 -32.99 -32.59
CA ASN A 260 35.02 -32.79 -32.75
C ASN A 260 35.88 -33.45 -31.65
N ASN A 261 35.29 -34.20 -30.71
CA ASN A 261 35.96 -34.78 -29.54
C ASN A 261 36.68 -33.76 -28.63
N ASP A 262 36.22 -32.50 -28.61
CA ASP A 262 36.74 -31.43 -27.75
C ASP A 262 35.99 -31.39 -26.41
N TYR A 263 36.29 -32.36 -25.55
CA TYR A 263 35.58 -32.56 -24.28
C TYR A 263 35.86 -31.46 -23.24
N GLU A 264 36.97 -30.73 -23.35
CA GLU A 264 37.26 -29.58 -22.49
C GLU A 264 36.26 -28.45 -22.76
N ARG A 265 36.01 -28.16 -24.05
CA ARG A 265 35.01 -27.17 -24.46
C ARG A 265 33.58 -27.59 -24.11
N VAL A 266 33.28 -28.88 -24.22
CA VAL A 266 31.99 -29.44 -23.77
C VAL A 266 31.76 -29.16 -22.29
N ALA A 267 32.74 -29.45 -21.43
CA ALA A 267 32.63 -29.22 -19.99
C ALA A 267 32.38 -27.73 -19.65
N PHE A 268 33.07 -26.82 -20.35
CA PHE A 268 32.90 -25.38 -20.17
C PHE A 268 31.50 -24.88 -20.57
N GLU A 269 31.03 -25.25 -21.76
CA GLU A 269 29.72 -24.81 -22.28
C GLU A 269 28.55 -25.47 -21.51
N ILE A 270 28.69 -26.74 -21.12
CA ILE A 270 27.70 -27.42 -20.26
C ILE A 270 27.60 -26.75 -18.89
N LYS A 271 28.72 -26.39 -18.25
CA LYS A 271 28.70 -25.66 -16.97
C LYS A 271 27.96 -24.32 -17.10
N THR A 272 28.17 -23.64 -18.21
CA THR A 272 27.46 -22.38 -18.54
C THR A 272 25.95 -22.64 -18.71
N LEU A 273 25.56 -23.72 -19.40
CA LEU A 273 24.16 -24.12 -19.59
C LEU A 273 23.48 -24.59 -18.30
N GLN A 274 24.15 -25.34 -17.43
CA GLN A 274 23.63 -25.80 -16.14
C GLN A 274 23.26 -24.63 -15.23
N SER A 275 24.07 -23.58 -15.22
CA SER A 275 23.75 -22.34 -14.50
C SER A 275 22.54 -21.59 -15.08
N SER A 276 22.08 -21.96 -16.29
CA SER A 276 21.00 -21.29 -17.02
C SER A 276 19.69 -22.07 -17.10
N ASN A 277 19.62 -23.39 -16.85
CA ASN A 277 18.35 -24.14 -16.88
C ASN A 277 18.42 -25.55 -16.28
N GLU A 278 17.27 -26.04 -15.80
CA GLU A 278 16.96 -27.46 -15.52
C GLU A 278 17.19 -28.36 -16.76
N ILE A 279 17.15 -27.79 -17.97
CA ILE A 279 17.52 -28.44 -19.25
C ILE A 279 19.02 -28.82 -19.28
N GLY A 280 19.91 -28.03 -18.66
CA GLY A 280 21.32 -28.39 -18.53
C GLY A 280 21.54 -29.59 -17.59
N GLU A 281 20.63 -29.78 -16.64
CA GLU A 281 20.58 -30.95 -15.77
C GLU A 281 20.14 -32.21 -16.53
N TYR A 282 19.14 -32.09 -17.41
CA TYR A 282 18.70 -33.16 -18.30
C TYR A 282 19.82 -33.62 -19.27
N PHE A 283 20.55 -32.70 -19.87
CA PHE A 283 21.69 -33.05 -20.74
C PHE A 283 22.90 -33.56 -19.96
N TYR A 284 23.18 -33.04 -18.76
CA TYR A 284 24.23 -33.59 -17.89
C TYR A 284 23.93 -35.02 -17.45
N GLN A 285 22.66 -35.36 -17.22
CA GLN A 285 22.23 -36.73 -16.95
C GLN A 285 22.32 -37.64 -18.19
N GLN A 286 22.15 -37.11 -19.41
CA GLN A 286 22.36 -37.87 -20.65
C GLN A 286 23.83 -38.02 -21.05
N ALA A 287 24.70 -37.12 -20.61
CA ALA A 287 26.14 -37.15 -20.89
C ALA A 287 26.95 -38.02 -19.91
N ARG A 288 26.30 -38.67 -18.94
CA ARG A 288 26.89 -39.56 -17.94
C ARG A 288 26.60 -41.01 -18.29
#